data_AF-A0A1F2RIK5-F1
#
_entry.id   AF-A0A1F2RIK5-F1
#
_cell.length_a   1.000
_cell.length_b   1.000
_cell.length_c   1.000
_cell.angle_alpha   90.00
_cell.angle_beta   90.00
_cell.angle_gamma   90.00
#
_symmetry.space_group_name_H-M   'P 1'
#
loop_
_entity.id
_entity.type
_entity.pdbx_description
1 polymer ?
#
loop_
_entity_poly.entity_id
_entity_poly.type
_entity_poly.pdbx_seq_one_letter_code
_entity_poly.pdbx_strand_id
1 'polypeptide(L)'
;MGSLRAQGGATGPEHPVTISRGTGNVQNCRRNFDCFIKAFDQSKPVRVEQVRTGLFDGILNSATVSFEFSNFTPDTVVYYIKWEDYKLEFTEEGRQQALRQGISGDALARKEKEAEEMQKSFKGRDGACLFRREVVRGFLERWGKEGLSPEDYKRAEKCEGRAVAF
;
A
#
# COMPACT_ATOMS: atom_id res chain seq x y z
N MET A 1 2.59 2.59 -65.21
CA MET A 1 2.52 1.65 -64.07
C MET A 1 3.38 2.25 -62.98
N GLY A 2 2.99 2.60 -61.77
CA GLY A 2 1.76 2.48 -61.00
C GLY A 2 2.19 2.86 -59.58
N SER A 3 1.55 3.88 -59.01
CA SER A 3 1.78 4.44 -57.67
C SER A 3 1.59 3.40 -56.56
N LEU A 4 2.29 3.53 -55.42
CA LEU A 4 1.66 3.72 -54.10
C LEU A 4 2.69 4.00 -52.99
N ARG A 5 2.50 5.16 -52.35
CA ARG A 5 2.99 5.53 -51.02
C ARG A 5 2.47 4.56 -49.96
N ALA A 6 3.26 4.33 -48.91
CA ALA A 6 2.74 4.03 -47.57
C ALA A 6 3.20 5.14 -46.61
N GLN A 7 2.21 5.88 -46.09
CA GLN A 7 2.30 6.78 -44.94
C GLN A 7 2.46 5.91 -43.68
N GLY A 8 3.26 6.27 -42.69
CA GLY A 8 2.82 7.16 -41.62
C GLY A 8 2.37 6.34 -40.40
N GLY A 9 3.27 6.17 -39.43
CA GLY A 9 2.95 5.67 -38.08
C GLY A 9 3.63 6.59 -37.07
N ALA A 10 2.95 7.69 -36.72
CA ALA A 10 3.41 8.61 -35.70
C ALA A 10 3.34 7.90 -34.33
N THR A 11 4.50 7.54 -33.79
CA THR A 11 4.64 7.30 -32.35
C THR A 11 4.56 8.66 -31.67
N GLY A 12 3.36 9.04 -31.21
CA GLY A 12 3.18 10.21 -30.37
C GLY A 12 4.08 10.14 -29.14
N PRO A 13 4.53 11.27 -28.58
CA PRO A 13 5.35 11.27 -27.38
C PRO A 13 4.58 10.60 -26.24
N GLU A 14 5.16 9.55 -25.66
CA GLU A 14 4.70 8.97 -24.39
C GLU A 14 4.78 10.07 -23.33
N HIS A 15 3.68 10.76 -23.10
CA HIS A 15 3.59 11.69 -21.98
C HIS A 15 3.73 10.85 -20.70
N PRO A 16 4.74 11.12 -19.85
CA PRO A 16 4.90 10.37 -18.61
C PRO A 16 3.63 10.55 -17.78
N VAL A 17 2.95 9.43 -17.48
CA VAL A 17 1.83 9.43 -16.55
C VAL A 17 2.40 9.72 -15.16
N THR A 18 2.25 10.96 -14.72
CA THR A 18 2.54 11.37 -13.35
C THR A 18 1.47 10.79 -12.44
N ILE A 19 1.86 9.90 -11.52
CA ILE A 19 0.94 9.34 -10.54
C ILE A 19 0.79 10.35 -9.41
N SER A 20 -0.18 11.25 -9.53
CA SER A 20 -0.50 12.22 -8.49
C SER A 20 -1.67 11.76 -7.63
N ARG A 21 -1.65 12.15 -6.35
CA ARG A 21 -2.81 11.99 -5.47
C ARG A 21 -3.94 12.92 -5.95
N GLY A 22 -5.15 12.39 -6.10
CA GLY A 22 -6.30 13.20 -6.51
C GLY A 22 -6.63 14.32 -5.50
N THR A 23 -6.94 15.52 -5.99
CA THR A 23 -7.26 16.70 -5.17
C THR A 23 -8.76 16.93 -4.98
N GLY A 24 -9.61 15.97 -5.39
CA GLY A 24 -11.07 16.07 -5.29
C GLY A 24 -11.64 15.74 -3.90
N ASN A 25 -12.96 15.85 -3.75
CA ASN A 25 -13.69 15.40 -2.56
C ASN A 25 -13.58 13.86 -2.42
N VAL A 26 -12.56 13.41 -1.68
CA VAL A 26 -12.36 11.99 -1.37
C VAL A 26 -13.36 11.55 -0.31
N GLN A 27 -14.20 10.57 -0.64
CA GLN A 27 -15.09 9.95 0.34
C GLN A 27 -14.29 9.20 1.39
N ASN A 28 -14.43 9.57 2.66
CA ASN A 28 -13.73 8.90 3.76
C ASN A 28 -14.60 7.80 4.37
N CYS A 29 -14.25 6.55 4.11
CA CYS A 29 -14.94 5.38 4.64
C CYS A 29 -14.44 4.94 6.03
N ARG A 30 -13.45 5.64 6.60
CA ARG A 30 -12.78 5.25 7.86
C ARG A 30 -12.35 3.78 7.78
N ARG A 31 -12.92 2.90 8.61
CA ARG A 31 -12.62 1.46 8.62
C ARG A 31 -13.69 0.60 7.93
N ASN A 32 -14.67 1.21 7.27
CA ASN A 32 -15.74 0.49 6.60
C ASN A 32 -15.28 0.08 5.19
N PHE A 33 -14.88 -1.17 5.03
CA PHE A 33 -14.37 -1.69 3.76
C PHE A 33 -15.48 -1.86 2.70
N ASP A 34 -16.72 -2.13 3.09
CA ASP A 34 -17.87 -2.20 2.16
C ASP A 34 -18.17 -0.84 1.53
N CYS A 35 -18.05 0.24 2.31
CA CYS A 35 -18.11 1.61 1.82
C CYS A 35 -17.02 1.88 0.77
N PHE A 36 -15.81 1.37 1.03
CA PHE A 36 -14.65 1.54 0.15
C PHE A 36 -14.86 0.82 -1.19
N ILE A 37 -15.29 -0.44 -1.16
CA ILE A 37 -15.62 -1.23 -2.36
C ILE A 37 -16.75 -0.57 -3.14
N LYS A 38 -17.83 -0.17 -2.47
CA LYS A 38 -18.98 0.47 -3.13
C LYS A 38 -18.60 1.76 -3.85
N ALA A 39 -17.74 2.58 -3.24
CA ALA A 39 -17.29 3.81 -3.87
C ALA A 39 -16.36 3.53 -5.07
N PHE A 40 -15.51 2.50 -4.98
CA PHE A 40 -14.70 2.03 -6.11
C PHE A 40 -15.56 1.61 -7.30
N ASP A 41 -16.61 0.81 -7.07
CA ASP A 41 -17.54 0.38 -8.12
C ASP A 41 -18.25 1.58 -8.78
N GLN A 42 -18.50 2.64 -8.01
CA GLN A 42 -19.07 3.90 -8.48
C GLN A 42 -18.04 4.83 -9.13
N SER A 43 -16.76 4.42 -9.25
CA SER A 43 -15.66 5.24 -9.77
C SER A 43 -15.49 6.57 -9.03
N LYS A 44 -15.78 6.58 -7.72
CA LYS A 44 -15.65 7.77 -6.88
C LYS A 44 -14.34 7.75 -6.10
N PRO A 45 -13.61 8.88 -6.01
CA PRO A 45 -12.47 8.99 -5.12
C PRO A 45 -12.84 8.60 -3.69
N VAL A 46 -12.10 7.66 -3.10
CA VAL A 46 -12.44 7.08 -1.80
C VAL A 46 -11.19 6.71 -1.02
N ARG A 47 -11.25 6.83 0.31
CA ARG A 47 -10.21 6.41 1.25
C ARG A 47 -10.75 5.49 2.34
N VAL A 48 -9.94 4.53 2.75
CA VAL A 48 -10.16 3.66 3.90
C VAL A 48 -8.87 3.52 4.71
N GLU A 49 -8.99 3.30 6.01
CA GLU A 49 -7.91 3.00 6.93
C GLU A 49 -8.03 1.55 7.39
N GLN A 50 -6.92 0.84 7.37
CA GLN A 50 -6.80 -0.52 7.91
C GLN A 50 -5.79 -0.52 9.04
N VAL A 51 -6.15 -1.16 10.15
CA VAL A 51 -5.22 -1.48 11.24
C VAL A 51 -4.92 -2.97 11.15
N ARG A 52 -3.64 -3.32 11.11
CA ARG A 52 -3.18 -4.71 11.18
C ARG A 52 -2.33 -4.89 12.40
N THR A 53 -2.65 -5.91 13.18
CA THR A 53 -1.89 -6.30 14.35
C THR A 53 -1.49 -7.76 14.20
N GLY A 54 -0.23 -8.08 14.44
CA GLY A 54 0.30 -9.43 14.43
C GLY A 54 1.28 -9.64 15.58
N LEU A 55 1.39 -10.86 16.08
CA LEU A 55 2.37 -11.26 17.08
C LEU A 55 3.31 -12.27 16.44
N PHE A 56 4.61 -11.97 16.42
CA PHE A 56 5.63 -12.86 15.87
C PHE A 56 6.81 -12.93 16.83
N ASP A 57 7.16 -14.13 17.30
CA ASP A 57 8.26 -14.38 18.25
C ASP A 57 8.24 -13.45 19.47
N GLY A 58 7.05 -13.19 20.03
CA GLY A 58 6.88 -12.33 21.19
C GLY A 58 7.00 -10.82 20.90
N ILE A 59 7.04 -10.41 19.63
CA ILE A 59 7.02 -9.02 19.18
C ILE A 59 5.65 -8.72 18.60
N LEU A 60 4.94 -7.77 19.21
CA LEU A 60 3.69 -7.21 18.71
C LEU A 60 4.01 -6.19 17.63
N ASN A 61 3.57 -6.48 16.41
CA ASN A 61 3.61 -5.58 15.27
C ASN A 61 2.22 -4.98 15.04
N SER A 62 2.10 -3.67 15.02
CA SER A 62 0.85 -2.96 14.72
C SER A 62 1.08 -1.88 13.68
N ALA A 63 0.35 -1.94 12.58
CA ALA A 63 0.43 -0.99 11.48
C ALA A 63 -0.93 -0.35 11.22
N THR A 64 -0.96 0.98 11.10
CA THR A 64 -2.11 1.70 10.53
C THR A 64 -1.75 2.17 9.14
N VAL A 65 -2.52 1.75 8.16
CA VAL A 65 -2.28 2.05 6.75
C VAL A 65 -3.54 2.67 6.15
N SER A 66 -3.33 3.75 5.42
CA SER A 66 -4.37 4.48 4.68
C SER A 66 -4.27 4.11 3.21
N PHE A 67 -5.42 3.79 2.63
CA PHE A 67 -5.58 3.38 1.24
C PHE A 67 -6.55 4.33 0.55
N GLU A 68 -6.23 4.76 -0.66
CA GLU A 68 -7.06 5.69 -1.42
C GLU A 68 -7.12 5.29 -2.89
N PHE A 69 -8.32 5.27 -3.47
CA PHE A 69 -8.48 5.25 -4.92
C PHE A 69 -8.84 6.64 -5.41
N SER A 70 -8.20 7.07 -6.49
CA SER A 70 -8.45 8.36 -7.14
C SER A 70 -8.16 8.27 -8.63
N ASN A 71 -8.41 9.37 -9.36
CA ASN A 71 -8.09 9.50 -10.79
C ASN A 71 -8.62 8.33 -11.64
N PHE A 72 -9.91 8.02 -11.48
CA PHE A 72 -10.57 6.98 -12.25
C PHE A 72 -10.68 7.36 -13.73
N THR A 73 -10.32 6.42 -14.60
CA THR A 73 -10.65 6.42 -16.03
C THR A 73 -11.56 5.22 -16.31
N PRO A 74 -12.08 5.04 -17.55
CA PRO A 74 -12.79 3.81 -17.90
C PRO A 74 -12.00 2.53 -17.58
N ASP A 75 -10.68 2.56 -17.81
CA ASP A 75 -9.83 1.35 -17.77
C ASP A 75 -8.92 1.30 -16.54
N THR A 76 -8.53 2.44 -16.00
CA THR A 76 -7.48 2.55 -14.97
C THR A 76 -7.93 3.32 -13.73
N VAL A 77 -7.17 3.16 -12.65
CA VAL A 77 -7.35 3.84 -11.38
C VAL A 77 -5.99 4.04 -10.72
N VAL A 78 -5.83 5.16 -10.00
CA VAL A 78 -4.67 5.37 -9.14
C VAL A 78 -5.01 4.88 -7.74
N TYR A 79 -4.20 3.94 -7.25
CA TYR A 79 -4.19 3.46 -5.88
C TYR A 79 -3.07 4.16 -5.11
N TYR A 80 -3.39 4.88 -4.06
CA TYR A 80 -2.45 5.51 -3.14
C TYR A 80 -2.45 4.78 -1.80
N ILE A 81 -1.26 4.59 -1.24
CA ILE A 81 -1.03 3.97 0.06
C ILE A 81 -0.15 4.87 0.91
N LYS A 82 -0.48 4.98 2.20
CA LYS A 82 0.34 5.68 3.19
C LYS A 82 0.37 4.92 4.51
N TRP A 83 1.58 4.72 5.03
CA TRP A 83 1.82 4.19 6.37
C TRP A 83 1.61 5.30 7.39
N GLU A 84 0.44 5.34 8.02
CA GLU A 84 0.09 6.40 8.99
C GLU A 84 0.79 6.19 10.32
N ASP A 85 0.91 4.93 10.75
CA ASP A 85 1.61 4.55 11.97
C ASP A 85 2.15 3.12 11.84
N TYR A 86 3.25 2.83 12.53
CA TYR A 86 3.84 1.50 12.60
C TYR A 86 4.54 1.34 13.94
N LYS A 87 4.22 0.26 14.66
CA LYS A 87 4.69 -0.03 16.00
C LYS A 87 5.23 -1.44 16.08
N LEU A 88 6.34 -1.59 16.79
CA LEU A 88 7.00 -2.86 17.10
C LEU A 88 7.30 -2.87 18.59
N GLU A 89 6.55 -3.66 19.34
CA GLU A 89 6.65 -3.69 20.80
C GLU A 89 6.99 -5.11 21.24
N PHE A 90 8.07 -5.26 22.00
CA PHE A 90 8.35 -6.55 22.66
C PHE A 90 7.30 -6.76 23.74
N THR A 91 6.55 -7.86 23.63
CA THR A 91 5.65 -8.30 24.69
C THR A 91 6.46 -8.73 25.90
N GLU A 92 5.85 -8.66 27.09
CA GLU A 92 6.52 -9.12 28.31
C GLU A 92 6.94 -10.59 28.20
N GLU A 93 6.07 -11.43 27.66
CA GLU A 93 6.35 -12.85 27.40
C GLU A 93 7.54 -13.04 26.45
N GLY A 94 7.61 -12.24 25.38
CA GLY A 94 8.72 -12.21 24.43
C GLY A 94 10.04 -11.81 25.08
N ARG A 95 10.04 -10.77 25.94
CA ARG A 95 11.22 -10.37 26.72
C ARG A 95 11.70 -11.50 27.61
N GLN A 96 10.79 -12.09 28.38
CA GLN A 96 11.13 -13.18 29.29
C GLN A 96 11.65 -14.41 28.54
N GLN A 97 11.08 -14.73 27.38
CA GLN A 97 11.57 -15.80 26.53
C GLN A 97 12.98 -15.52 26.00
N ALA A 98 13.25 -14.32 25.51
CA ALA A 98 14.58 -13.91 25.04
C ALA A 98 15.64 -14.03 26.14
N LEU A 99 15.32 -13.60 27.37
CA LEU A 99 16.21 -13.73 28.52
C LEU A 99 16.47 -15.21 28.87
N ARG A 100 15.44 -16.06 28.87
CA ARG A 100 15.59 -17.52 29.08
C ARG A 100 16.43 -18.20 28.00
N GLN A 101 16.42 -17.67 26.78
CA GLN A 101 17.25 -18.13 25.67
C GLN A 101 18.69 -17.60 25.72
N GLY A 102 19.06 -16.86 26.76
CA GLY A 102 20.43 -16.38 26.99
C GLY A 102 20.76 -15.04 26.34
N ILE A 103 19.77 -14.31 25.79
CA ILE A 103 19.99 -12.93 25.37
C ILE A 103 20.21 -12.07 26.62
N SER A 104 21.32 -11.32 26.67
CA SER A 104 21.58 -10.42 27.79
C SER A 104 20.61 -9.24 27.80
N GLY A 105 20.38 -8.65 28.98
CA GLY A 105 19.53 -7.46 29.11
C GLY A 105 19.98 -6.31 28.21
N ASP A 106 21.29 -6.05 28.12
CA ASP A 106 21.83 -5.01 27.23
C ASP A 106 21.59 -5.31 25.75
N ALA A 107 21.67 -6.58 25.35
CA ALA A 107 21.40 -6.98 23.97
C ALA A 107 19.91 -6.84 23.64
N LEU A 108 19.02 -7.18 24.58
CA LEU A 108 17.57 -6.99 24.45
C LEU A 108 17.23 -5.50 24.33
N ALA A 109 17.77 -4.65 25.21
CA ALA A 109 17.55 -3.20 25.18
C ALA A 109 18.02 -2.57 23.86
N ARG A 110 19.14 -3.04 23.28
CA ARG A 110 19.57 -2.62 21.95
C ARG A 110 18.57 -3.00 20.87
N LYS A 111 18.05 -4.23 20.89
CA LYS A 111 17.03 -4.68 19.92
C LYS A 111 15.73 -3.88 20.03
N GLU A 112 15.30 -3.55 21.24
CA GLU A 112 14.13 -2.69 21.46
C GLU A 112 14.34 -1.30 20.85
N LYS A 113 15.51 -0.70 21.08
CA LYS A 113 15.87 0.59 20.49
C LYS A 113 15.95 0.54 18.97
N GLU A 114 16.52 -0.53 18.40
CA GLU A 114 16.53 -0.75 16.95
C GLU A 114 15.12 -0.87 16.38
N ALA A 115 14.22 -1.56 17.08
CA ALA A 115 12.81 -1.65 16.70
C ALA A 115 12.11 -0.28 16.74
N GLU A 116 12.37 0.55 17.75
CA GLU A 116 11.84 1.91 17.83
C GLU A 116 12.35 2.81 16.69
N GLU A 117 13.63 2.74 16.35
CA GLU A 117 14.19 3.49 15.21
C GLU A 117 13.61 3.00 13.88
N MET A 118 13.43 1.68 13.74
CA MET A 118 12.77 1.10 12.58
C MET A 118 11.33 1.62 12.44
N GLN A 119 10.58 1.74 13.54
CA GLN A 119 9.21 2.29 13.52
C GLN A 119 9.15 3.69 12.91
N LYS A 120 10.04 4.59 13.34
CA LYS A 120 10.13 5.96 12.83
C LYS A 120 10.39 5.96 11.32
N SER A 121 11.12 4.98 10.82
CA SER A 121 11.46 4.89 9.40
C SER A 121 10.27 4.57 8.50
N PHE A 122 9.22 3.90 9.00
CA PHE A 122 8.03 3.51 8.22
C PHE A 122 6.94 4.58 8.20
N LYS A 123 6.79 5.32 9.29
CA LYS A 123 5.76 6.35 9.41
C LYS A 123 5.88 7.42 8.33
N GLY A 124 4.76 7.72 7.69
CA GLY A 124 4.67 8.71 6.62
C GLY A 124 5.23 8.25 5.27
N ARG A 125 5.74 7.01 5.14
CA ARG A 125 6.04 6.46 3.82
C ARG A 125 4.75 6.35 3.03
N ASP A 126 4.80 6.83 1.79
CA ASP A 126 3.71 6.74 0.86
C ASP A 126 4.16 6.25 -0.51
N GLY A 127 3.18 5.89 -1.31
CA GLY A 127 3.39 5.42 -2.67
C GLY A 127 2.07 5.38 -3.41
N ALA A 128 2.18 5.31 -4.72
CA ALA A 128 1.03 5.25 -5.59
C ALA A 128 1.29 4.28 -6.73
N CYS A 129 0.25 3.58 -7.15
CA CYS A 129 0.29 2.63 -8.25
C CYS A 129 -0.87 2.88 -9.20
N LEU A 130 -0.58 2.81 -10.49
CA LEU A 130 -1.58 2.80 -11.54
C LEU A 130 -1.98 1.35 -11.81
N PHE A 131 -3.26 1.04 -11.68
CA PHE A 131 -3.80 -0.29 -11.97
C PHE A 131 -4.87 -0.24 -13.05
N ARG A 132 -5.02 -1.34 -13.78
CA ARG A 132 -6.28 -1.62 -14.48
C ARG A 132 -7.38 -1.90 -13.47
N ARG A 133 -8.57 -1.34 -13.69
CA ARG A 133 -9.71 -1.47 -12.78
C ARG A 133 -10.17 -2.90 -12.59
N GLU A 134 -10.12 -3.71 -13.64
CA GLU A 134 -10.45 -5.15 -13.59
C GLU A 134 -9.54 -5.93 -12.64
N VAL A 135 -8.24 -5.60 -12.63
CA VAL A 135 -7.27 -6.21 -11.73
C VAL A 135 -7.59 -5.82 -10.30
N VAL A 136 -7.88 -4.54 -10.05
CA VAL A 136 -8.27 -4.05 -8.72
C VAL A 136 -9.52 -4.73 -8.21
N ARG A 137 -10.57 -4.78 -9.03
CA ARG A 137 -11.82 -5.44 -8.66
C ARG A 137 -11.58 -6.90 -8.29
N GLY A 138 -10.73 -7.61 -9.05
CA GLY A 138 -10.40 -9.00 -8.80
C GLY A 138 -9.69 -9.29 -7.48
N PHE A 139 -9.11 -8.29 -6.81
CA PHE A 139 -8.45 -8.46 -5.51
C PHE A 139 -9.13 -7.74 -4.34
N LEU A 140 -10.05 -6.81 -4.58
CA LEU A 140 -10.73 -6.07 -3.52
C LEU A 140 -11.51 -6.98 -2.56
N GLU A 141 -12.11 -8.06 -3.06
CA GLU A 141 -12.85 -9.01 -2.23
C GLU A 141 -11.94 -9.79 -1.28
N ARG A 142 -10.66 -10.02 -1.66
CA ARG A 142 -9.66 -10.62 -0.78
C ARG A 142 -9.10 -9.60 0.21
N TRP A 143 -8.93 -8.35 -0.20
CA TRP A 143 -8.35 -7.31 0.65
C TRP A 143 -9.15 -7.05 1.94
N GLY A 144 -10.47 -7.15 1.90
CA GLY A 144 -11.27 -6.99 3.11
C GLY A 144 -10.98 -8.05 4.18
N LYS A 145 -10.47 -9.22 3.78
CA LYS A 145 -10.26 -10.40 4.65
C LYS A 145 -8.79 -10.62 4.99
N GLU A 146 -7.94 -10.62 3.98
CA GLU A 146 -6.51 -10.94 4.06
C GLU A 146 -5.64 -9.69 3.88
N GLY A 147 -6.25 -8.64 3.35
CA GLY A 147 -5.56 -7.42 2.95
C GLY A 147 -4.71 -7.58 1.70
N LEU A 148 -4.00 -6.51 1.35
CA LEU A 148 -3.03 -6.47 0.26
C LEU A 148 -1.88 -7.45 0.46
N SER A 149 -1.55 -8.17 -0.61
CA SER A 149 -0.32 -8.95 -0.72
C SER A 149 0.73 -8.22 -1.56
N PRO A 150 2.04 -8.46 -1.35
CA PRO A 150 3.09 -7.96 -2.23
C PRO A 150 2.88 -8.33 -3.72
N GLU A 151 2.30 -9.51 -4.00
CA GLU A 151 2.02 -9.97 -5.36
C GLU A 151 0.96 -9.13 -6.09
N ASP A 152 0.05 -8.48 -5.36
CA ASP A 152 -0.95 -7.60 -5.97
C ASP A 152 -0.27 -6.38 -6.61
N TYR A 153 0.81 -5.85 -6.00
CA TYR A 153 1.54 -4.70 -6.53
C TYR A 153 2.27 -4.99 -7.83
N LYS A 154 2.73 -6.23 -8.05
CA LYS A 154 3.39 -6.64 -9.29
C LYS A 154 2.45 -6.62 -10.51
N ARG A 155 1.13 -6.54 -10.27
CA ARG A 155 0.11 -6.43 -11.32
C ARG A 155 -0.24 -4.97 -11.65
N ALA A 156 0.40 -4.01 -11.00
CA ALA A 156 0.28 -2.60 -11.37
C ALA A 156 0.98 -2.34 -12.70
N GLU A 157 0.44 -1.43 -13.49
CA GLU A 157 1.09 -0.94 -14.71
C GLU A 157 2.35 -0.14 -14.34
N LYS A 158 2.28 0.60 -13.23
CA LYS A 158 3.36 1.43 -12.72
C LYS A 158 3.17 1.68 -11.23
N CYS A 159 4.26 1.72 -10.46
CA CYS A 159 4.27 2.15 -9.07
C CYS A 159 5.39 3.15 -8.81
N GLU A 160 5.15 4.11 -7.92
CA GLU A 160 6.10 5.12 -7.48
C GLU A 160 5.99 5.33 -5.95
N GLY A 161 7.12 5.62 -5.30
CA GLY A 161 7.15 5.97 -3.87
C GLY A 161 7.66 4.85 -2.95
N ARG A 162 7.92 5.22 -1.69
CA ARG A 162 8.63 4.39 -0.71
C ARG A 162 7.75 3.34 -0.03
N ALA A 163 6.43 3.50 -0.06
CA ALA A 163 5.50 2.52 0.50
C ALA A 163 5.24 1.32 -0.43
N VAL A 164 5.64 1.42 -1.70
CA VAL A 164 5.41 0.41 -2.75
C VAL A 164 6.72 -0.08 -3.38
N ALA A 165 7.87 0.37 -2.86
CA ALA A 165 9.18 -0.15 -3.22
C ALA A 165 9.41 -1.48 -2.47
N PHE A 166 9.09 -2.59 -3.14
CA PHE A 166 9.35 -3.95 -2.67
C PHE A 166 10.41 -4.61 -3.55
#